data_AF-A0A6N7P0V8-F1
#
_entry.id   AF-A0A6N7P0V8-F1
#
_cell.length_a   1.000
_cell.length_b   1.000
_cell.length_c   1.000
_cell.angle_alpha   90.00
_cell.angle_beta   90.00
_cell.angle_gamma   90.00
#
_symmetry.space_group_name_H-M   'P 1'
#
loop_
_entity.id
_entity.type
_entity.pdbx_description
1 polymer ?
#
loop_
_entity_poly.entity_id
_entity_poly.type
_entity_poly.pdbx_seq_one_letter_code
_entity_poly.pdbx_strand_id
1 'polypeptide(L)'
;MKNQQKRGKEKMAVISIMARTLLLLIIMMYGACAEAQVINYDGCKLAKAVKFDMKFVSANARKIISKSEDECVIALLDTLTARVIRTGNNEYFACLDAFATAGDGYVAEYFLEIGIKVFYKRFREFFIYTYDAHMKKGENALERVMVQSISMQIWIAGNKKAEEKEINAHMDKEIKKGVFNASQLQYLALVRKKIDPSIFD
;
A
#
# COMPACT_ATOMS: atom_id res chain seq x y z
N MET A 1 -50.97 -11.13 -60.25
CA MET A 1 -50.93 -9.95 -59.35
C MET A 1 -50.78 -10.30 -57.86
N LYS A 2 -51.36 -11.38 -57.32
CA LYS A 2 -51.24 -11.74 -55.88
C LYS A 2 -49.80 -12.05 -55.37
N ASN A 3 -48.89 -12.52 -56.23
CA ASN A 3 -47.51 -12.87 -55.83
C ASN A 3 -46.56 -11.67 -55.64
N GLN A 4 -46.84 -10.51 -56.23
CA GLN A 4 -46.02 -9.30 -56.02
C GLN A 4 -46.33 -8.61 -54.69
N GLN A 5 -47.60 -8.66 -54.26
CA GLN A 5 -48.05 -8.02 -53.02
C GLN A 5 -47.57 -8.78 -51.75
N LYS A 6 -47.35 -10.10 -51.85
CA LYS A 6 -46.80 -10.93 -50.76
C LYS A 6 -45.30 -10.66 -50.54
N ARG A 7 -44.51 -10.53 -51.61
CA ARG A 7 -43.07 -10.17 -51.52
C ARG A 7 -42.82 -8.79 -50.95
N GLY A 8 -43.72 -7.83 -51.16
CA GLY A 8 -43.61 -6.48 -50.59
C GLY A 8 -43.74 -6.46 -49.06
N LYS A 9 -44.67 -7.27 -48.51
CA LYS A 9 -44.86 -7.40 -47.06
C LYS A 9 -43.70 -8.10 -46.36
N GLU A 10 -43.14 -9.15 -46.99
CA GLU A 10 -41.96 -9.86 -46.46
C GLU A 10 -40.72 -8.95 -46.42
N LYS A 11 -40.50 -8.13 -47.46
CA LYS A 11 -39.37 -7.17 -47.47
C LYS A 11 -39.50 -6.08 -46.39
N MET A 12 -40.71 -5.56 -46.16
CA MET A 12 -40.92 -4.56 -45.09
C MET A 12 -40.73 -5.14 -43.69
N ALA A 13 -41.13 -6.40 -43.46
CA ALA A 13 -40.92 -7.07 -42.18
C ALA A 13 -39.42 -7.26 -41.87
N VAL A 14 -38.62 -7.65 -42.86
CA VAL A 14 -37.16 -7.82 -42.68
C VAL A 14 -36.46 -6.49 -42.38
N ILE A 15 -36.83 -5.41 -43.07
CA ILE A 15 -36.25 -4.07 -42.81
C ILE A 15 -36.61 -3.58 -41.41
N SER A 16 -37.85 -3.81 -40.95
CA SER A 16 -38.28 -3.44 -39.60
C SER A 16 -37.52 -4.20 -38.50
N ILE A 17 -37.28 -5.49 -38.71
CA ILE A 17 -36.49 -6.31 -37.79
C ILE A 17 -35.04 -5.82 -37.75
N MET A 18 -34.41 -5.60 -38.91
CA MET A 18 -33.03 -5.09 -38.96
C MET A 18 -32.88 -3.72 -38.30
N ALA A 19 -33.84 -2.81 -38.48
CA ALA A 19 -33.83 -1.50 -37.83
C ALA A 19 -33.95 -1.62 -36.30
N ARG A 20 -34.78 -2.52 -35.79
CA ARG A 20 -34.92 -2.77 -34.33
C ARG A 20 -33.68 -3.42 -33.74
N THR A 21 -33.05 -4.35 -34.44
CA THR A 21 -31.80 -4.98 -34.01
C THR A 21 -30.64 -3.98 -33.98
N LEU A 22 -30.55 -3.10 -35.00
CA LEU A 22 -29.54 -2.05 -35.03
C LEU A 22 -29.74 -1.04 -33.90
N LEU A 23 -30.99 -0.65 -33.62
CA LEU A 23 -31.33 0.24 -32.50
C LEU A 23 -30.98 -0.38 -31.14
N LEU A 24 -31.23 -1.67 -30.95
CA LEU A 24 -30.84 -2.41 -29.73
C LEU A 24 -29.32 -2.50 -29.57
N LEU A 25 -28.57 -2.71 -30.66
CA LEU A 25 -27.11 -2.70 -30.63
C LEU A 25 -26.56 -1.32 -30.28
N ILE A 26 -27.15 -0.25 -30.85
CA ILE A 26 -26.78 1.13 -30.50
C ILE A 26 -27.08 1.40 -29.02
N ILE A 27 -28.26 1.04 -28.50
CA ILE A 27 -28.60 1.21 -27.08
C ILE A 27 -27.63 0.43 -26.18
N MET A 28 -27.22 -0.79 -26.55
CA MET A 28 -26.22 -1.56 -25.80
C MET A 28 -24.82 -0.93 -25.86
N MET A 29 -24.44 -0.29 -26.97
CA MET A 29 -23.15 0.40 -27.10
C MET A 29 -23.10 1.74 -26.36
N TYR A 30 -24.23 2.44 -26.20
CA TYR A 30 -24.31 3.73 -25.48
C TYR A 30 -24.76 3.61 -24.02
N GLY A 31 -25.27 2.44 -23.59
CA GLY A 31 -25.73 2.19 -22.21
C GLY A 31 -24.62 2.01 -21.17
N ALA A 32 -23.37 1.82 -21.60
CA ALA A 32 -22.21 1.83 -20.73
C ALA A 32 -21.62 3.25 -20.60
N CYS A 33 -22.46 4.22 -20.28
CA CYS A 33 -21.98 5.48 -19.74
C CYS A 33 -21.43 5.15 -18.35
N ALA A 34 -20.15 4.84 -18.28
CA ALA A 34 -19.43 4.66 -17.03
C ALA A 34 -19.66 5.91 -16.18
N GLU A 35 -20.41 5.77 -15.09
CA GLU A 35 -20.39 6.77 -14.03
C GLU A 35 -18.92 6.98 -13.67
N ALA A 36 -18.39 8.15 -13.99
CA ALA A 36 -17.08 8.56 -13.54
C ALA A 36 -17.17 8.60 -12.01
N GLN A 37 -16.83 7.48 -11.36
CA GLN A 37 -16.64 7.47 -9.91
C GLN A 37 -15.66 8.59 -9.62
N VAL A 38 -16.12 9.59 -8.87
CA VAL A 38 -15.28 10.70 -8.43
C VAL A 38 -14.18 10.08 -7.58
N ILE A 39 -13.00 9.90 -8.18
CA ILE A 39 -11.88 9.26 -7.52
C ILE A 39 -11.43 10.21 -6.42
N ASN A 40 -11.68 9.82 -5.19
CA ASN A 40 -11.40 10.65 -4.03
C ASN A 40 -10.01 10.32 -3.48
N TYR A 41 -9.10 11.30 -3.58
CA TYR A 41 -7.72 11.22 -3.11
C TYR A 41 -7.52 11.85 -1.73
N ASP A 42 -8.57 12.37 -1.10
CA ASP A 42 -8.54 13.03 0.22
C ASP A 42 -8.14 12.05 1.33
N GLY A 43 -6.93 12.24 1.87
CA GLY A 43 -6.35 11.43 2.94
C GLY A 43 -7.21 11.37 4.20
N CYS A 44 -7.92 12.44 4.57
CA CYS A 44 -8.75 12.48 5.77
C CYS A 44 -10.00 11.62 5.60
N LYS A 45 -10.62 11.64 4.41
CA LYS A 45 -11.75 10.77 4.10
C LYS A 45 -11.33 9.31 4.04
N LEU A 46 -10.15 9.03 3.47
CA LEU A 46 -9.58 7.69 3.48
C LEU A 46 -9.29 7.23 4.92
N ALA A 47 -8.66 8.06 5.77
CA ALA A 47 -8.36 7.75 7.16
C ALA A 47 -9.61 7.38 7.98
N LYS A 48 -10.73 8.05 7.73
CA LYS A 48 -12.01 7.80 8.42
C LYS A 48 -12.79 6.62 7.84
N ALA A 49 -12.35 6.02 6.73
CA ALA A 49 -13.07 4.96 6.07
C ALA A 49 -13.11 3.68 6.93
N VAL A 50 -14.31 3.15 7.15
CA VAL A 50 -14.50 1.89 7.91
C VAL A 50 -13.86 0.72 7.19
N LYS A 51 -13.95 0.72 5.85
CA LYS A 51 -13.33 -0.26 4.95
C LYS A 51 -12.47 0.47 3.93
N PHE A 52 -11.19 0.12 3.90
CA PHE A 52 -10.25 0.65 2.93
C PHE A 52 -10.21 -0.26 1.71
N ASP A 53 -10.24 0.33 0.52
CA ASP A 53 -9.72 -0.35 -0.66
C ASP A 53 -8.20 -0.19 -0.66
N MET A 54 -7.51 -1.21 -0.14
CA MET A 54 -6.05 -1.17 0.00
C MET A 54 -5.31 -1.19 -1.34
N LYS A 55 -5.91 -1.79 -2.36
CA LYS A 55 -5.32 -1.78 -3.70
C LYS A 55 -5.37 -0.37 -4.27
N PHE A 56 -6.51 0.30 -4.11
CA PHE A 56 -6.65 1.69 -4.53
C PHE A 56 -5.65 2.62 -3.79
N VAL A 57 -5.60 2.52 -2.46
CA VAL A 57 -4.74 3.37 -1.62
C VAL A 57 -3.27 3.17 -1.95
N SER A 58 -2.80 1.92 -2.01
CA SER A 58 -1.40 1.60 -2.35
C SER A 58 -1.05 2.08 -3.77
N ALA A 59 -1.90 1.82 -4.76
CA ALA A 59 -1.64 2.22 -6.15
C ALA A 59 -1.63 3.74 -6.37
N ASN A 60 -2.23 4.52 -5.46
CA ASN A 60 -2.37 5.96 -5.60
C ASN A 60 -1.63 6.77 -4.52
N ALA A 61 -0.73 6.15 -3.75
CA ALA A 61 -0.01 6.80 -2.64
C ALA A 61 0.58 8.16 -3.01
N ARG A 62 1.32 8.26 -4.13
CA ARG A 62 1.88 9.54 -4.62
C ARG A 62 0.80 10.60 -4.88
N LYS A 63 -0.32 10.21 -5.49
CA LYS A 63 -1.42 11.15 -5.77
C LYS A 63 -2.08 11.61 -4.47
N ILE A 64 -2.28 10.68 -3.52
CA ILE A 64 -2.86 10.99 -2.20
C ILE A 64 -1.97 12.00 -1.47
N ILE A 65 -0.65 11.77 -1.45
CA ILE A 65 0.33 12.71 -0.87
C ILE A 65 0.22 14.08 -1.54
N SER A 66 0.24 14.15 -2.87
CA SER A 66 0.25 15.42 -3.60
C SER A 66 -1.07 16.21 -3.61
N LYS A 67 -2.20 15.56 -3.29
CA LYS A 67 -3.54 16.14 -3.42
C LYS A 67 -4.29 16.29 -2.10
N SER A 68 -3.72 15.78 -1.01
CA SER A 68 -4.28 15.93 0.33
C SER A 68 -3.51 17.02 1.07
N GLU A 69 -4.16 17.62 2.05
CA GLU A 69 -3.46 18.40 3.06
C GLU A 69 -2.54 17.49 3.88
N ASP A 70 -1.41 18.01 4.35
CA ASP A 70 -0.39 17.20 5.03
C ASP A 70 -0.95 16.49 6.26
N GLU A 71 -1.76 17.18 7.07
CA GLU A 71 -2.42 16.59 8.24
C GLU A 71 -3.32 15.39 7.88
N CYS A 72 -3.92 15.40 6.69
CA CYS A 72 -4.75 14.31 6.19
C CYS A 72 -3.92 13.12 5.74
N VAL A 73 -2.74 13.35 5.15
CA VAL A 73 -1.77 12.29 4.83
C VAL A 73 -1.29 11.66 6.13
N ILE A 74 -0.91 12.47 7.12
CA ILE A 74 -0.47 11.99 8.42
C ILE A 74 -1.56 11.17 9.13
N ALA A 75 -2.81 11.65 9.18
CA ALA A 75 -3.92 10.92 9.77
C ALA A 75 -4.18 9.57 9.08
N LEU A 76 -3.99 9.50 7.76
CA LEU A 76 -4.08 8.25 7.01
C LEU A 76 -2.94 7.29 7.39
N LEU A 77 -1.70 7.78 7.47
CA LEU A 77 -0.55 6.99 7.89
C LEU A 77 -0.69 6.47 9.33
N ASP A 78 -1.20 7.29 10.25
CA ASP A 78 -1.54 6.88 11.61
C ASP A 78 -2.57 5.74 11.61
N THR A 79 -3.61 5.86 10.78
CA THR A 79 -4.64 4.84 10.67
C THR A 79 -4.08 3.53 10.12
N LEU A 80 -3.27 3.59 9.06
CA LEU A 80 -2.61 2.42 8.49
C LEU A 80 -1.67 1.76 9.52
N THR A 81 -0.89 2.56 10.25
CA THR A 81 0.03 2.10 11.29
C THR A 81 -0.71 1.43 12.44
N ALA A 82 -1.79 2.03 12.93
CA ALA A 82 -2.64 1.42 13.96
C ALA A 82 -3.24 0.09 13.50
N ARG A 83 -3.61 -0.03 12.22
CA ARG A 83 -4.14 -1.27 11.65
C ARG A 83 -3.07 -2.34 11.48
N VAL A 84 -1.84 -1.98 11.07
CA VAL A 84 -0.67 -2.87 11.13
C VAL A 84 -0.46 -3.38 12.55
N ILE A 85 -0.39 -2.47 13.52
CA ILE A 85 -0.17 -2.82 14.92
C ILE A 85 -1.29 -3.71 15.45
N ARG A 86 -2.54 -3.54 15.02
CA ARG A 86 -3.62 -4.39 15.52
C ARG A 86 -3.68 -5.76 14.84
N THR A 87 -3.44 -5.82 13.53
CA THR A 87 -3.80 -6.99 12.72
C THR A 87 -2.62 -7.76 12.15
N GLY A 88 -1.46 -7.11 11.97
CA GLY A 88 -0.32 -7.71 11.27
C GLY A 88 -0.58 -8.04 9.80
N ASN A 89 -1.66 -7.55 9.20
CA ASN A 89 -2.03 -7.90 7.82
C ASN A 89 -1.12 -7.18 6.79
N ASN A 90 -0.54 -7.96 5.89
CA ASN A 90 0.37 -7.54 4.82
C ASN A 90 -0.22 -6.47 3.88
N GLU A 91 -1.54 -6.38 3.71
CA GLU A 91 -2.15 -5.32 2.90
C GLU A 91 -1.90 -3.93 3.48
N TYR A 92 -1.92 -3.78 4.80
CA TYR A 92 -1.60 -2.49 5.43
C TYR A 92 -0.11 -2.16 5.31
N PHE A 93 0.77 -3.16 5.42
CA PHE A 93 2.19 -3.00 5.14
C PHE A 93 2.44 -2.60 3.67
N ALA A 94 1.72 -3.18 2.72
CA ALA A 94 1.82 -2.82 1.31
C ALA A 94 1.39 -1.37 1.04
N CYS A 95 0.39 -0.86 1.76
CA CYS A 95 0.06 0.56 1.73
C CYS A 95 1.20 1.40 2.31
N LEU A 96 1.71 1.07 3.50
CA LEU A 96 2.82 1.80 4.10
C LEU A 96 4.09 1.80 3.22
N ASP A 97 4.43 0.67 2.58
CA ASP A 97 5.56 0.57 1.64
C ASP A 97 5.35 1.46 0.41
N ALA A 98 4.13 1.55 -0.11
CA ALA A 98 3.81 2.44 -1.22
C ALA A 98 3.94 3.93 -0.83
N PHE A 99 3.46 4.31 0.36
CA PHE A 99 3.65 5.67 0.87
C PHE A 99 5.11 5.99 1.16
N ALA A 100 5.87 5.08 1.77
CA ALA A 100 7.30 5.25 2.02
C ALA A 100 8.12 5.31 0.72
N THR A 101 7.66 4.64 -0.35
CA THR A 101 8.28 4.72 -1.67
C THR A 101 7.96 6.04 -2.38
N ALA A 102 6.75 6.58 -2.17
CA ALA A 102 6.27 7.77 -2.86
C ALA A 102 6.58 9.08 -2.13
N GLY A 103 6.73 9.02 -0.81
CA GLY A 103 6.87 10.18 0.07
C GLY A 103 8.26 10.80 0.01
N ASP A 104 8.27 12.12 0.20
CA ASP A 104 9.44 12.97 0.38
C ASP A 104 9.22 13.90 1.59
N GLY A 105 10.27 14.64 1.97
CA GLY A 105 10.21 15.65 3.04
C GLY A 105 9.53 15.13 4.31
N TYR A 106 8.42 15.79 4.69
CA TYR A 106 7.68 15.50 5.91
C TYR A 106 7.17 14.05 6.00
N VAL A 107 6.79 13.42 4.87
CA VAL A 107 6.31 12.03 4.88
C VAL A 107 7.44 11.09 5.23
N ALA A 108 8.62 11.31 4.65
CA ALA A 108 9.80 10.51 4.92
C ALA A 108 10.25 10.63 6.38
N GLU A 109 10.24 11.84 6.93
CA GLU A 109 10.52 12.09 8.35
C GLU A 109 9.51 11.38 9.26
N TYR A 110 8.21 11.47 8.93
CA TYR A 110 7.16 10.83 9.71
C TYR A 110 7.26 9.30 9.71
N PHE A 111 7.79 8.72 8.63
CA PHE A 111 8.06 7.29 8.57
C PHE A 111 9.13 6.82 9.58
N LEU A 112 10.02 7.69 10.05
CA LEU A 112 10.98 7.34 11.10
C LEU A 112 10.25 6.96 12.40
N GLU A 113 9.22 7.70 12.77
CA GLU A 113 8.39 7.36 13.93
C GLU A 113 7.59 6.07 13.71
N ILE A 114 7.02 5.90 12.51
CA ILE A 114 6.26 4.70 12.16
C ILE A 114 7.16 3.46 12.24
N GLY A 115 8.39 3.56 11.73
CA GLY A 115 9.37 2.48 11.75
C GLY A 115 9.67 2.02 13.16
N ILE A 116 9.94 2.94 14.10
CA ILE A 116 10.13 2.63 15.53
C ILE A 116 8.88 1.96 16.12
N LYS A 117 7.70 2.58 15.94
CA LYS A 117 6.43 2.09 16.50
C LYS A 117 6.13 0.66 16.04
N VAL A 118 6.31 0.38 14.76
CA VAL A 118 6.03 -0.93 14.16
C VAL A 118 7.12 -1.95 14.52
N PHE A 119 8.39 -1.55 14.56
CA PHE A 119 9.50 -2.40 15.00
C PHE A 119 9.24 -3.00 16.39
N TYR A 120 8.94 -2.18 17.40
CA TYR A 120 8.75 -2.69 18.75
C TYR A 120 7.41 -3.42 18.97
N LYS A 121 6.34 -3.05 18.25
CA LYS A 121 4.99 -3.61 18.47
C LYS A 121 4.65 -4.78 17.56
N ARG A 122 5.28 -4.88 16.40
CA ARG A 122 5.03 -5.89 15.35
C ARG A 122 6.31 -6.32 14.62
N PHE A 123 7.38 -6.53 15.38
CA PHE A 123 8.69 -6.93 14.86
C PHE A 123 8.60 -8.07 13.84
N ARG A 124 7.95 -9.18 14.21
CA ARG A 124 7.92 -10.40 13.39
C ARG A 124 7.23 -10.17 12.05
N GLU A 125 6.03 -9.61 12.06
CA GLU A 125 5.27 -9.37 10.83
C GLU A 125 5.97 -8.34 9.95
N PHE A 126 6.53 -7.28 10.55
CA PHE A 126 7.27 -6.26 9.83
C PHE A 126 8.52 -6.84 9.15
N PHE A 127 9.26 -7.66 9.88
CA PHE A 127 10.43 -8.35 9.36
C PHE A 127 10.09 -9.36 8.25
N ILE A 128 9.05 -10.18 8.45
CA ILE A 128 8.61 -11.14 7.41
C ILE A 128 8.19 -10.41 6.15
N TYR A 129 7.44 -9.31 6.28
CA TYR A 129 7.05 -8.50 5.14
C TYR A 129 8.26 -7.97 4.37
N THR A 130 9.24 -7.38 5.06
CA THR A 130 10.43 -6.83 4.38
C THR A 130 11.30 -7.92 3.79
N TYR A 131 11.44 -9.08 4.44
CA TYR A 131 12.13 -10.26 3.89
C TYR A 131 11.47 -10.75 2.61
N ASP A 132 10.15 -10.98 2.61
CA ASP A 132 9.43 -11.49 1.45
C ASP A 132 9.51 -10.51 0.27
N ALA A 133 9.45 -9.20 0.56
CA ALA A 133 9.64 -8.15 -0.44
C ALA A 133 11.09 -8.16 -0.98
N HIS A 134 12.08 -8.29 -0.09
CA HIS A 134 13.49 -8.37 -0.46
C HIS A 134 13.77 -9.52 -1.43
N MET A 135 13.24 -10.71 -1.12
CA MET A 135 13.42 -11.90 -1.96
C MET A 135 12.78 -11.76 -3.36
N LYS A 136 11.75 -10.92 -3.51
CA LYS A 136 11.03 -10.74 -4.78
C LYS A 136 11.61 -9.64 -5.66
N LYS A 137 11.99 -8.50 -5.07
CA LYS A 137 12.34 -7.27 -5.81
C LYS A 137 13.61 -6.58 -5.30
N GLY A 138 14.34 -7.19 -4.36
CA GLY A 138 15.41 -6.53 -3.62
C GLY A 138 14.87 -5.57 -2.56
N GLU A 139 15.75 -4.71 -2.04
CA GLU A 139 15.45 -3.79 -0.94
C GLU A 139 14.19 -2.94 -1.18
N ASN A 140 13.29 -2.94 -0.20
CA ASN A 140 12.02 -2.21 -0.25
C ASN A 140 12.06 -0.96 0.65
N ALA A 141 11.08 -0.07 0.50
CA ALA A 141 11.09 1.19 1.25
C ALA A 141 10.92 0.95 2.75
N LEU A 142 10.11 -0.03 3.14
CA LEU A 142 9.94 -0.40 4.54
C LEU A 142 11.19 -1.04 5.19
N GLU A 143 12.03 -1.74 4.43
CA GLU A 143 13.36 -2.16 4.90
C GLU A 143 14.24 -0.95 5.22
N ARG A 144 14.29 0.03 4.30
CA ARG A 144 15.04 1.28 4.54
C ARG A 144 14.49 2.07 5.72
N VAL A 145 13.18 2.18 5.83
CA VAL A 145 12.52 2.83 6.97
C VAL A 145 12.92 2.12 8.27
N MET A 146 12.86 0.79 8.34
CA MET A 146 13.29 0.05 9.53
C MET A 146 14.74 0.39 9.91
N VAL A 147 15.66 0.32 8.95
CA VAL A 147 17.07 0.63 9.19
C VAL A 147 17.25 2.06 9.66
N GLN A 148 16.73 3.03 8.91
CA GLN A 148 16.90 4.47 9.20
C GLN A 148 16.26 4.88 10.53
N SER A 149 15.08 4.34 10.84
CA SER A 149 14.38 4.63 12.10
C SER A 149 15.20 4.20 13.31
N ILE A 150 15.80 3.01 13.24
CA ILE A 150 16.61 2.44 14.31
C ILE A 150 17.98 3.12 14.39
N SER A 151 18.62 3.40 13.25
CA SER A 151 19.82 4.22 13.18
C SER A 151 19.62 5.59 13.84
N MET A 152 18.49 6.25 13.53
CA MET A 152 18.15 7.56 14.08
C MET A 152 17.93 7.48 15.59
N GLN A 153 17.19 6.46 16.07
CA GLN A 153 16.96 6.24 17.50
C GLN A 153 18.28 6.10 18.28
N ILE A 154 19.24 5.33 17.75
CA ILE A 154 20.58 5.21 18.35
C ILE A 154 21.30 6.54 18.30
N TRP A 155 21.24 7.26 17.18
CA TRP A 155 21.95 8.51 16.99
C TRP A 155 21.50 9.62 17.96
N ILE A 156 20.18 9.78 18.17
CA ILE A 156 19.63 10.76 19.11
C ILE A 156 19.78 10.36 20.58
N ALA A 157 20.13 9.10 20.85
CA ALA A 157 20.22 8.61 22.22
C ALA A 157 21.40 9.26 22.96
N GLY A 158 21.14 9.72 24.19
CA GLY A 158 22.19 10.26 25.06
C GLY A 158 23.32 9.27 25.35
N ASN A 159 23.05 7.96 25.26
CA ASN A 159 24.05 6.91 25.31
C ASN A 159 23.85 5.92 24.15
N LYS A 160 24.46 6.22 23.00
CA LYS A 160 24.38 5.42 21.76
C LYS A 160 24.67 3.93 21.99
N LYS A 161 25.68 3.58 22.79
CA LYS A 161 26.06 2.19 23.08
C LYS A 161 25.01 1.43 23.90
N ALA A 162 24.38 2.10 24.87
CA ALA A 162 23.31 1.49 25.65
C ALA A 162 22.08 1.23 24.77
N GLU A 163 21.70 2.22 23.95
CA GLU A 163 20.56 2.11 23.04
C GLU A 163 20.75 0.97 22.03
N GLU A 164 21.93 0.88 21.41
CA GLU A 164 22.28 -0.20 20.49
C GLU A 164 22.16 -1.59 21.16
N LYS A 165 22.58 -1.70 22.42
CA LYS A 165 22.43 -2.95 23.19
C LYS A 165 20.97 -3.29 23.45
N GLU A 166 20.12 -2.32 23.75
CA GLU A 166 18.69 -2.53 23.98
C GLU A 166 17.96 -2.96 22.71
N ILE A 167 18.25 -2.33 21.58
CA ILE A 167 17.72 -2.71 20.27
C ILE A 167 18.11 -4.14 19.92
N ASN A 168 19.40 -4.49 20.05
CA ASN A 168 19.87 -5.85 19.79
C ASN A 168 19.21 -6.87 20.71
N ALA A 169 19.06 -6.56 22.00
CA ALA A 169 18.37 -7.41 22.95
C ALA A 169 16.89 -7.60 22.59
N HIS A 170 16.22 -6.56 22.11
CA HIS A 170 14.85 -6.65 21.61
C HIS A 170 14.76 -7.60 20.41
N MET A 171 15.62 -7.41 19.40
CA MET A 171 15.64 -8.29 18.22
C MET A 171 15.93 -9.74 18.62
N ASP A 172 16.90 -10.00 19.48
CA ASP A 172 17.23 -11.35 19.97
C ASP A 172 16.07 -12.00 20.71
N LYS A 173 15.35 -11.21 21.53
CA LYS A 173 14.14 -11.68 22.22
C LYS A 173 13.06 -12.08 21.23
N GLU A 174 12.83 -11.29 20.19
CA GLU A 174 11.82 -11.59 19.17
C GLU A 174 12.23 -12.77 18.27
N ILE A 175 13.53 -12.92 17.96
CA ILE A 175 14.07 -14.12 17.30
C ILE A 175 13.76 -15.37 18.11
N LYS A 176 14.01 -15.36 19.43
CA LYS A 176 13.79 -16.52 20.30
C LYS A 176 12.31 -16.89 20.43
N LYS A 177 11.40 -15.91 20.32
CA LYS A 177 9.95 -16.15 20.34
C LYS A 177 9.43 -16.63 18.99
N GLY A 178 10.04 -16.19 17.91
CA GLY A 178 9.61 -16.47 16.54
C GLY A 178 10.19 -17.78 16.01
N VAL A 179 9.45 -18.39 15.08
CA VAL A 179 9.99 -19.45 14.22
C VAL A 179 10.51 -18.80 12.95
N PHE A 180 11.82 -18.56 12.88
CA PHE A 180 12.52 -18.05 11.71
C PHE A 180 13.37 -19.15 11.08
N ASN A 181 13.35 -19.26 9.75
CA ASN A 181 14.21 -20.20 9.03
C ASN A 181 15.63 -19.63 8.84
N ALA A 182 16.57 -20.47 8.36
CA ALA A 182 17.97 -20.07 8.20
C ALA A 182 18.15 -18.85 7.27
N SER A 183 17.42 -18.79 6.15
CA SER A 183 17.49 -17.68 5.20
C SER A 183 16.96 -16.37 5.80
N GLN A 184 15.90 -16.45 6.61
CA GLN A 184 15.39 -15.32 7.36
C GLN A 184 16.42 -14.83 8.39
N LEU A 185 17.06 -15.72 9.14
CA LEU A 185 18.10 -15.32 10.09
C LEU A 185 19.31 -14.68 9.40
N GLN A 186 19.70 -15.17 8.22
CA GLN A 186 20.76 -14.55 7.40
C GLN A 186 20.37 -13.14 6.93
N TYR A 187 19.14 -12.96 6.44
CA TYR A 187 18.63 -11.65 6.06
C TYR A 187 18.55 -10.71 7.27
N LEU A 188 18.14 -11.19 8.44
CA LEU A 188 18.12 -10.40 9.66
C LEU A 188 19.52 -9.94 10.07
N ALA A 189 20.52 -10.80 9.95
CA ALA A 189 21.91 -10.43 10.19
C ALA A 189 22.41 -9.37 9.19
N LEU A 190 21.93 -9.41 7.94
CA LEU A 190 22.20 -8.38 6.94
C LEU A 190 21.54 -7.05 7.34
N VAL A 191 20.26 -7.05 7.73
CA VAL A 191 19.56 -5.85 8.20
C VAL A 191 20.28 -5.24 9.41
N ARG A 192 20.70 -6.06 10.39
CA ARG A 192 21.46 -5.59 11.56
C ARG A 192 22.73 -4.84 11.16
N LYS A 193 23.46 -5.33 10.17
CA LYS A 193 24.69 -4.67 9.69
C LYS A 193 24.45 -3.35 8.96
N LYS A 194 23.23 -3.13 8.44
CA LYS A 194 22.84 -1.88 7.79
C LYS A 194 22.47 -0.79 8.80
N ILE A 195 22.16 -1.16 10.04
CA ILE A 195 21.88 -0.20 11.11
C ILE A 195 23.19 0.50 11.44
N ASP A 196 23.27 1.74 10.99
CA ASP A 196 24.44 2.60 11.15
C ASP A 196 23.95 3.99 11.59
N PRO A 197 24.16 4.39 12.86
CA PRO A 197 23.80 5.71 13.34
C PRO A 197 24.73 6.81 12.79
N SER A 198 25.91 6.47 12.24
CA SER A 198 26.88 7.49 11.79
C SER A 198 26.45 8.20 10.51
N ILE A 199 25.42 7.70 9.81
CA ILE A 199 24.82 8.36 8.65
C ILE A 199 24.16 9.72 8.95
N PHE A 200 24.01 10.05 10.25
CA PHE A 200 23.43 11.30 10.73
C PHE A 200 24.45 12.23 11.42
N ASP A 201 25.71 11.83 11.50
CA ASP A 201 26.79 12.66 12.05
C ASP A 201 27.24 13.78 11.09
#